data_AF-A0A497FT31-F1
#
_entry.id   AF-A0A497FT31-F1
#
_cell.length_a   1.000
_cell.length_b   1.000
_cell.length_c   1.000
_cell.angle_alpha   90.00
_cell.angle_beta   90.00
_cell.angle_gamma   90.00
#
_symmetry.space_group_name_H-M   'P 1'
#
loop_
_entity.id
_entity.type
_entity.pdbx_description
1 polymer ?
#
loop_
_entity_poly.entity_id
_entity_poly.type
_entity_poly.pdbx_seq_one_letter_code
_entity_poly.pdbx_strand_id
1 'polypeptide(L)'
;LVLTPYRGVDIWFAPIYTPSNIGFVWPTGGSSWAATLKICWITETKLSSIYKAWILATACAWLAGLFYVDTFWRLAPIPSTFYPWTAIYWPVQAIYTGLWITKQIFVFNPTLLVVGLLGGLGLSMLEYLKIPFSLIGFAFGAASPIPTSVTVLIGALLGKYFIPRIFGKEWWKKYRTVVVAGFAFGEGIVVGVAILITLIAKSVWTMPY
;
A
#
# COMPACT_ATOMS: atom_id res chain seq x y z
N LEU A 1 -13.55 -19.16 -1.94
CA LEU A 1 -13.60 -19.09 -0.46
C LEU A 1 -15.03 -19.11 0.09
N VAL A 2 -15.93 -18.22 -0.38
CA VAL A 2 -17.36 -18.25 0.01
C VAL A 2 -18.09 -19.44 -0.59
N LEU A 3 -17.83 -19.76 -1.87
CA LEU A 3 -18.45 -20.89 -2.60
C LEU A 3 -17.77 -22.25 -2.35
N THR A 4 -16.69 -22.27 -1.58
CA THR A 4 -15.91 -23.48 -1.31
C THR A 4 -16.25 -24.01 0.08
N PRO A 5 -16.51 -25.33 0.24
CA PRO A 5 -16.87 -25.94 1.54
C PRO A 5 -15.71 -25.97 2.54
N TYR A 6 -14.54 -25.50 2.13
CA TYR A 6 -13.33 -25.42 2.94
C TYR A 6 -13.54 -24.52 4.18
N ARG A 7 -13.38 -25.11 5.37
CA ARG A 7 -13.57 -24.48 6.70
C ARG A 7 -12.27 -24.32 7.50
N GLY A 8 -11.14 -24.79 6.98
CA GLY A 8 -9.85 -24.71 7.67
C GLY A 8 -9.20 -23.33 7.57
N VAL A 9 -8.14 -23.14 8.34
CA VAL A 9 -7.25 -21.98 8.28
C VAL A 9 -5.91 -22.48 7.75
N ASP A 10 -5.68 -22.33 6.45
CA ASP A 10 -4.42 -22.72 5.80
C ASP A 10 -3.42 -21.55 5.74
N ILE A 11 -2.21 -21.85 5.25
CA ILE A 11 -1.07 -20.93 5.11
C ILE A 11 -1.39 -19.63 4.36
N TRP A 12 -2.49 -19.59 3.60
CA TRP A 12 -3.01 -18.41 2.90
C TRP A 12 -3.40 -17.25 3.84
N PHE A 13 -3.59 -17.51 5.14
CA PHE A 13 -3.86 -16.50 6.16
C PHE A 13 -2.60 -16.07 6.94
N ALA A 14 -1.43 -16.62 6.64
CA ALA A 14 -0.20 -16.25 7.32
C ALA A 14 0.18 -14.80 6.96
N PRO A 15 0.35 -13.90 7.94
CA PRO A 15 0.78 -12.53 7.69
C PRO A 15 2.29 -12.52 7.41
N ILE A 16 2.68 -13.02 6.23
CA ILE A 16 4.07 -12.95 5.79
C ILE A 16 4.31 -11.53 5.28
N TYR A 17 5.03 -10.76 6.07
CA TYR A 17 5.48 -9.44 5.65
C TYR A 17 6.57 -9.59 4.60
N THR A 18 6.42 -9.03 3.40
CA THR A 18 7.54 -8.91 2.46
C THR A 18 7.64 -7.46 1.99
N PRO A 19 8.84 -6.98 1.64
CA PRO A 19 9.03 -5.59 1.21
C PRO A 19 8.18 -5.31 -0.03
N SER A 20 7.32 -4.29 0.06
CA SER A 20 6.47 -3.82 -1.05
C SER A 20 7.16 -2.77 -1.93
N ASN A 21 8.33 -2.30 -1.49
CA ASN A 21 9.10 -1.21 -2.10
C ASN A 21 10.11 -1.66 -3.15
N ILE A 22 10.61 -2.90 -3.09
CA ILE A 22 11.51 -3.44 -4.13
C ILE A 22 10.66 -4.21 -5.13
N GLY A 23 10.36 -3.51 -6.23
CA GLY A 23 9.46 -3.96 -7.28
C GLY A 23 8.05 -3.36 -7.23
N PHE A 24 7.70 -2.49 -6.27
CA PHE A 24 6.33 -1.96 -6.09
C PHE A 24 5.25 -3.06 -5.96
N VAL A 25 5.54 -4.17 -5.26
CA VAL A 25 4.61 -5.32 -5.23
C VAL A 25 4.41 -5.88 -3.83
N TRP A 26 3.14 -6.03 -3.43
CA TRP A 26 2.74 -7.03 -2.46
C TRP A 26 2.89 -8.43 -3.09
N PRO A 27 3.40 -9.45 -2.38
CA PRO A 27 3.74 -10.76 -2.96
C PRO A 27 2.51 -11.46 -3.59
N THR A 28 1.30 -11.00 -3.26
CA THR A 28 0.01 -11.48 -3.74
C THR A 28 -0.62 -10.65 -4.88
N GLY A 29 0.01 -9.56 -5.34
CA GLY A 29 -0.50 -8.69 -6.39
C GLY A 29 -0.03 -9.08 -7.79
N GLY A 30 -0.75 -9.98 -8.47
CA GLY A 30 -0.39 -10.44 -9.83
C GLY A 30 -0.29 -9.30 -10.87
N SER A 31 -1.14 -8.28 -10.75
CA SER A 31 -1.10 -7.09 -11.63
C SER A 31 0.16 -6.25 -11.43
N SER A 32 0.60 -6.09 -10.18
CA SER A 32 1.83 -5.38 -9.84
C SER A 32 3.07 -6.11 -10.35
N TRP A 33 3.13 -7.44 -10.20
CA TRP A 33 4.22 -8.24 -10.77
C TRP A 33 4.27 -8.12 -12.30
N ALA A 34 3.12 -8.19 -12.98
CA ALA A 34 3.08 -8.02 -14.42
C ALA A 34 3.58 -6.63 -14.87
N ALA A 35 3.22 -5.58 -14.14
CA ALA A 35 3.72 -4.23 -14.39
C ALA A 35 5.25 -4.16 -14.21
N THR A 36 5.79 -4.75 -13.14
CA THR A 36 7.22 -4.78 -12.87
C THR A 36 7.96 -5.55 -13.96
N LEU A 37 7.50 -6.74 -14.35
CA LEU A 37 8.08 -7.52 -15.45
C LEU A 37 8.10 -6.72 -16.76
N LYS A 38 7.05 -5.94 -17.04
CA LYS A 38 7.00 -5.04 -18.21
C LYS A 38 8.05 -3.93 -18.12
N ILE A 39 8.25 -3.35 -16.93
CA ILE A 39 9.31 -2.36 -16.70
C ILE A 39 10.67 -3.01 -16.98
N CYS A 40 10.95 -4.20 -16.43
CA CYS A 40 12.21 -4.92 -16.67
C CYS A 40 12.48 -5.13 -18.16
N TRP A 41 11.43 -5.47 -18.91
CA TRP A 41 11.52 -5.69 -20.34
C TRP A 41 11.87 -4.40 -21.09
N ILE A 42 11.27 -3.28 -20.71
CA ILE A 42 11.56 -1.97 -21.31
C ILE A 42 12.95 -1.46 -20.92
N THR A 43 13.42 -1.76 -19.71
CA THR A 43 14.73 -1.34 -19.19
C THR A 43 15.83 -2.37 -19.42
N GLU A 44 15.57 -3.39 -20.25
CA GLU A 44 16.49 -4.51 -20.56
C GLU A 44 17.14 -5.15 -19.32
N THR A 45 16.42 -5.14 -18.21
CA THR A 45 16.92 -5.59 -16.91
C THR A 45 16.69 -7.09 -16.77
N LYS A 46 17.73 -7.83 -16.40
CA LYS A 46 17.64 -9.28 -16.17
C LYS A 46 16.67 -9.57 -15.03
N LEU A 47 15.65 -10.40 -15.32
CA LEU A 47 14.66 -10.85 -14.35
C LEU A 47 15.30 -11.47 -13.09
N SER A 48 16.37 -12.25 -13.29
CA SER A 48 17.11 -12.87 -12.18
C SER A 48 17.71 -11.87 -11.21
N SER A 49 18.08 -10.67 -11.67
CA SER A 49 18.60 -9.61 -10.80
C SER A 49 17.51 -9.06 -9.88
N ILE A 50 16.27 -8.97 -10.37
CA ILE A 50 15.14 -8.45 -9.60
C ILE A 50 14.68 -9.45 -8.56
N TYR A 51 14.59 -10.73 -8.91
CA TYR A 51 14.28 -11.77 -7.93
C TYR A 51 15.35 -11.84 -6.83
N LYS A 52 16.64 -11.76 -7.18
CA LYS A 52 17.73 -11.72 -6.19
C LYS A 52 17.64 -10.49 -5.29
N ALA A 53 17.38 -9.32 -5.86
CA ALA A 53 17.22 -8.08 -5.10
C ALA A 53 16.03 -8.17 -4.13
N TRP A 54 14.90 -8.74 -4.58
CA TRP A 54 13.71 -8.91 -3.76
C TRP A 54 13.94 -9.90 -2.60
N ILE A 55 14.59 -11.04 -2.84
CA ILE A 55 14.92 -12.01 -1.79
C ILE A 55 15.87 -11.39 -0.76
N LEU A 56 16.93 -10.74 -1.22
CA LEU A 56 17.91 -10.09 -0.34
C LEU A 56 17.26 -9.02 0.53
N ALA A 57 16.43 -8.16 -0.09
CA ALA A 57 15.70 -7.14 0.63
C ALA A 57 14.72 -7.71 1.65
N THR A 58 14.06 -8.81 1.31
CA THR A 58 13.13 -9.48 2.23
C THR A 58 13.88 -10.00 3.45
N ALA A 59 15.02 -10.66 3.23
CA ALA A 59 15.87 -11.12 4.33
C ALA A 59 16.36 -9.96 5.21
N CYS A 60 16.85 -8.88 4.60
CA CYS A 60 17.27 -7.68 5.34
C CYS A 60 16.10 -7.05 6.12
N ALA A 61 14.91 -6.96 5.52
CA ALA A 61 13.74 -6.39 6.17
C ALA A 61 13.27 -7.23 7.36
N TRP A 62 13.34 -8.57 7.27
CA TRP A 62 13.02 -9.45 8.39
C TRP A 62 14.02 -9.31 9.53
N LEU A 63 15.31 -9.30 9.23
CA LEU A 63 16.36 -9.12 10.24
C LEU A 63 16.24 -7.76 10.94
N ALA A 64 16.07 -6.69 10.15
CA ALA A 64 15.84 -5.35 10.70
C ALA A 64 14.53 -5.28 11.50
N GLY A 65 13.46 -5.92 11.01
CA GLY A 65 12.18 -6.00 11.70
C GLY A 65 12.29 -6.64 13.08
N LEU A 66 13.01 -7.76 13.20
CA LEU A 66 13.26 -8.42 14.48
C LEU A 66 14.05 -7.51 15.43
N PHE A 67 15.09 -6.83 14.92
CA PHE A 67 15.88 -5.89 15.70
C PHE A 67 15.06 -4.69 16.22
N TYR A 68 14.19 -4.12 15.37
CA TYR A 68 13.31 -3.02 15.76
C TYR A 68 12.28 -3.47 16.80
N VAL A 69 11.66 -4.64 16.63
CA VAL A 69 10.69 -5.17 17.60
C VAL A 69 11.34 -5.38 18.97
N ASP A 70 12.54 -5.98 19.01
CA ASP A 70 13.30 -6.14 20.26
C ASP A 70 13.58 -4.78 20.92
N THR A 71 14.06 -3.81 20.14
CA THR A 71 14.36 -2.46 20.64
C THR A 71 13.11 -1.76 21.20
N PHE A 72 11.97 -1.89 20.53
CA PHE A 72 10.72 -1.31 21.03
C PHE A 72 10.23 -2.01 22.31
N TRP A 73 10.28 -3.34 22.38
CA TRP A 73 9.89 -4.09 23.58
C TRP A 73 10.76 -3.77 24.79
N ARG A 74 12.03 -3.42 24.60
CA ARG A 74 12.91 -2.93 25.68
C ARG A 74 12.54 -1.54 26.18
N LEU A 75 11.95 -0.69 25.33
CA LEU A 75 11.57 0.67 25.69
C LEU A 75 10.24 0.70 26.46
N ALA A 76 9.23 0.01 25.95
CA ALA A 76 7.93 -0.12 26.60
C ALA A 76 7.22 -1.39 26.08
N PRO A 77 6.32 -2.01 26.86
CA PRO A 77 5.54 -3.13 26.38
C PRO A 77 4.62 -2.70 25.22
N ILE A 78 4.49 -3.55 24.20
CA ILE A 78 3.53 -3.38 23.10
C ILE A 78 2.38 -4.38 23.32
N PRO A 79 1.09 -3.96 23.29
CA PRO A 79 0.58 -2.60 23.10
C PRO A 79 0.59 -1.77 24.41
N SER A 80 0.82 -0.46 24.30
CA SER A 80 0.73 0.50 25.42
C SER A 80 0.45 1.91 24.90
N THR A 81 0.17 2.85 25.81
CA THR A 81 -0.01 4.29 25.48
C THR A 81 1.25 4.92 24.88
N PHE A 82 2.43 4.33 25.08
CA PHE A 82 3.67 4.73 24.40
C PHE A 82 3.62 4.49 22.88
N TYR A 83 2.78 3.55 22.43
CA TYR A 83 2.56 3.17 21.04
C TYR A 83 1.06 3.26 20.66
N PRO A 84 0.47 4.46 20.54
CA PRO A 84 -0.97 4.62 20.32
C PRO A 84 -1.47 3.93 19.04
N TRP A 85 -0.65 3.92 17.98
CA TRP A 85 -1.02 3.30 16.72
C TRP A 85 -1.21 1.79 16.84
N THR A 86 -0.31 1.08 17.52
CA THR A 86 -0.44 -0.38 17.70
C THR A 86 -1.58 -0.71 18.65
N ALA A 87 -1.77 0.08 19.70
CA ALA A 87 -2.87 -0.10 20.66
C ALA A 87 -4.27 0.01 20.00
N ILE A 88 -4.43 0.90 19.01
CA ILE A 88 -5.70 1.09 18.31
C ILE A 88 -5.85 0.15 17.12
N TYR A 89 -4.84 0.07 16.25
CA TYR A 89 -5.01 -0.58 14.95
C TYR A 89 -4.78 -2.09 14.96
N TRP A 90 -3.95 -2.64 15.86
CA TRP A 90 -3.74 -4.09 15.90
C TRP A 90 -5.03 -4.86 16.25
N PRO A 91 -5.81 -4.47 17.26
CA PRO A 91 -7.10 -5.12 17.53
C PRO A 91 -8.06 -5.01 16.34
N VAL A 92 -8.12 -3.83 15.70
CA VAL A 92 -8.97 -3.59 14.53
C VAL A 92 -8.57 -4.50 13.37
N GLN A 93 -7.28 -4.62 13.07
CA GLN A 93 -6.77 -5.52 12.02
C GLN A 93 -7.02 -7.00 12.36
N ALA A 94 -6.84 -7.39 13.62
CA ALA A 94 -7.13 -8.74 14.09
C ALA A 94 -8.63 -9.08 13.93
N ILE A 95 -9.52 -8.13 14.24
CA ILE A 95 -10.96 -8.27 14.02
C ILE A 95 -11.27 -8.43 12.53
N TYR A 96 -10.75 -7.55 11.66
CA TYR A 96 -10.97 -7.66 10.22
C TYR A 96 -10.45 -8.99 9.65
N THR A 97 -9.29 -9.43 10.10
CA THR A 97 -8.69 -10.71 9.69
C THR A 97 -9.53 -11.89 10.20
N GLY A 98 -9.95 -11.86 11.46
CA GLY A 98 -10.81 -12.88 12.05
C GLY A 98 -12.17 -12.97 11.38
N LEU A 99 -12.79 -11.84 11.05
CA LEU A 99 -14.03 -11.78 10.30
C LEU A 99 -13.89 -12.34 8.86
N TRP A 100 -12.73 -12.17 8.24
CA TRP A 100 -12.42 -12.72 6.92
C TRP A 100 -12.22 -14.25 6.98
N ILE A 101 -11.46 -14.73 7.98
CA ILE A 101 -11.24 -16.16 8.25
C ILE A 101 -12.57 -16.87 8.55
N THR A 102 -13.37 -16.31 9.46
CA THR A 102 -14.68 -16.86 9.86
C THR A 102 -15.77 -16.66 8.81
N LYS A 103 -15.47 -15.91 7.74
CA LYS A 103 -16.37 -15.56 6.64
C LYS A 103 -17.58 -14.72 7.06
N GLN A 104 -17.57 -14.11 8.24
CA GLN A 104 -18.67 -13.28 8.74
C GLN A 104 -18.85 -11.96 7.97
N ILE A 105 -17.80 -11.46 7.29
CA ILE A 105 -17.91 -10.30 6.38
C ILE A 105 -18.65 -10.65 5.08
N PHE A 106 -18.65 -11.92 4.66
CA PHE A 106 -19.22 -12.31 3.38
C PHE A 106 -20.72 -12.58 3.50
N VAL A 107 -21.51 -11.52 3.51
CA VAL A 107 -22.94 -11.62 3.19
C VAL A 107 -23.03 -11.88 1.68
N PHE A 108 -23.08 -13.15 1.29
CA PHE A 108 -23.29 -13.51 -0.11
C PHE A 108 -24.69 -13.09 -0.52
N ASN A 109 -24.79 -11.91 -1.14
CA ASN A 109 -26.02 -11.38 -1.70
C ASN A 109 -25.91 -11.47 -3.24
N PRO A 110 -26.49 -12.50 -3.88
CA PRO A 110 -26.42 -12.68 -5.32
C PRO A 110 -26.94 -11.47 -6.08
N THR A 111 -27.97 -10.80 -5.55
CA THR A 111 -28.56 -9.61 -6.16
C THR A 111 -27.56 -8.46 -6.20
N LEU A 112 -26.83 -8.19 -5.13
CA LEU A 112 -25.79 -7.16 -5.12
C LEU A 112 -24.63 -7.48 -6.06
N LEU A 113 -24.26 -8.75 -6.21
CA LEU A 113 -23.24 -9.16 -7.17
C LEU A 113 -23.67 -8.92 -8.62
N VAL A 114 -24.91 -9.30 -8.96
CA VAL A 114 -25.47 -9.08 -10.31
C VAL A 114 -25.65 -7.58 -10.58
N VAL A 115 -26.15 -6.81 -9.61
CA VAL A 115 -26.28 -5.34 -9.73
C VAL A 115 -24.91 -4.69 -9.88
N GLY A 116 -23.90 -5.11 -9.11
CA GLY A 116 -22.52 -4.61 -9.23
C GLY A 116 -21.90 -4.94 -10.59
N LEU A 117 -22.13 -6.15 -11.10
CA LEU A 117 -21.66 -6.57 -12.42
C LEU A 117 -22.33 -5.75 -13.54
N LEU A 118 -23.67 -5.66 -13.53
CA LEU A 118 -24.42 -4.89 -14.53
C LEU A 118 -24.12 -3.40 -14.44
N GLY A 119 -23.96 -2.86 -13.23
CA GLY A 119 -23.54 -1.47 -13.01
C GLY A 119 -22.14 -1.21 -13.55
N GLY A 120 -21.18 -2.11 -13.31
CA GLY A 120 -19.83 -2.03 -13.86
C GLY A 120 -19.81 -2.09 -15.39
N LEU A 121 -20.61 -2.97 -15.99
CA LEU A 121 -20.78 -3.06 -17.45
C LEU A 121 -21.48 -1.82 -18.03
N GLY A 122 -22.46 -1.26 -17.34
CA GLY A 122 -23.11 -0.02 -17.74
C GLY A 122 -22.14 1.17 -17.73
N LEU A 123 -21.32 1.26 -16.69
CA LEU A 123 -20.29 2.30 -16.56
C LEU A 123 -19.16 2.12 -17.59
N SER A 124 -18.76 0.90 -17.94
CA SER A 124 -17.78 0.66 -19.00
C SER A 124 -18.31 1.05 -20.39
N MET A 125 -19.62 0.96 -20.61
CA MET A 125 -20.24 1.44 -21.85
C MET A 125 -20.11 2.97 -22.02
N LEU A 126 -20.03 3.73 -20.92
CA LEU A 126 -19.78 5.18 -20.98
C LEU A 126 -18.39 5.50 -21.54
N GLU A 127 -17.39 4.66 -21.27
CA GLU A 127 -16.06 4.79 -21.87
C GLU A 127 -16.09 4.50 -23.38
N TYR A 128 -16.89 3.50 -23.81
CA TYR A 128 -17.08 3.18 -25.23
C TYR A 128 -17.78 4.32 -26.00
N LEU A 129 -18.72 5.00 -25.34
CA LEU A 129 -19.43 6.16 -25.88
C LEU A 129 -18.59 7.46 -25.88
N LYS A 130 -17.29 7.38 -25.56
CA LYS A 130 -16.33 8.51 -25.53
C LYS A 130 -16.73 9.65 -24.59
N ILE A 131 -17.55 9.37 -23.59
CA ILE A 131 -17.81 10.30 -22.49
C ILE A 131 -16.52 10.37 -21.66
N PRO A 132 -16.07 11.54 -21.16
CA PRO A 132 -14.85 11.67 -20.36
C PRO A 132 -15.04 11.11 -18.94
N PHE A 133 -15.41 9.84 -18.85
CA PHE A 133 -15.56 9.07 -17.63
C PHE A 133 -14.44 8.02 -17.55
N SER A 134 -13.96 7.75 -16.33
CA SER A 134 -12.99 6.68 -16.10
C SER A 134 -13.54 5.73 -15.06
N LEU A 135 -13.84 4.50 -15.47
CA LEU A 135 -14.30 3.41 -14.63
C LEU A 135 -13.25 3.08 -13.56
N ILE A 136 -11.98 3.02 -13.97
CA ILE A 136 -10.85 2.73 -13.07
C ILE A 136 -10.72 3.84 -12.02
N GLY A 137 -10.78 5.11 -12.44
CA GLY A 137 -10.71 6.25 -11.53
C GLY A 137 -11.89 6.29 -10.54
N PHE A 138 -13.09 6.00 -11.02
CA PHE A 138 -14.29 5.93 -10.19
C PHE A 138 -14.22 4.78 -9.18
N ALA A 139 -13.89 3.57 -9.65
CA ALA A 139 -13.78 2.39 -8.78
C ALA A 139 -12.72 2.59 -7.70
N PHE A 140 -11.55 3.15 -8.06
CA PHE A 140 -10.49 3.43 -7.10
C PHE A 140 -10.91 4.52 -6.09
N GLY A 141 -11.53 5.60 -6.54
CA GLY A 141 -12.05 6.65 -5.67
C GLY A 141 -13.10 6.13 -4.70
N ALA A 142 -14.11 5.43 -5.20
CA ALA A 142 -15.21 4.88 -4.40
C ALA A 142 -14.77 3.80 -3.39
N ALA A 143 -13.71 3.05 -3.71
CA ALA A 143 -13.14 2.05 -2.81
C ALA A 143 -12.18 2.63 -1.76
N SER A 144 -11.75 3.88 -1.92
CA SER A 144 -10.78 4.52 -1.04
C SER A 144 -11.46 5.36 0.06
N PRO A 145 -10.83 5.51 1.24
CA PRO A 145 -11.28 6.48 2.23
C PRO A 145 -11.33 7.89 1.63
N ILE A 146 -12.33 8.69 2.04
CA ILE A 146 -12.52 10.07 1.57
C ILE A 146 -11.23 10.91 1.68
N PRO A 147 -10.46 10.87 2.79
CA PRO A 147 -9.21 11.63 2.88
C PRO A 147 -8.21 11.28 1.78
N THR A 148 -8.09 10.00 1.40
CA THR A 148 -7.19 9.54 0.33
C THR A 148 -7.66 10.03 -1.04
N SER A 149 -8.96 9.95 -1.32
CA SER A 149 -9.51 10.49 -2.58
C SER A 149 -9.29 12.00 -2.71
N VAL A 150 -9.48 12.74 -1.62
CA VAL A 150 -9.29 14.19 -1.60
C VAL A 150 -7.83 14.57 -1.79
N THR A 151 -6.89 13.88 -1.14
CA THR A 151 -5.45 14.18 -1.32
C THR A 151 -4.99 13.86 -2.74
N VAL A 152 -5.46 12.75 -3.34
CA VAL A 152 -5.19 12.43 -4.74
C VAL A 152 -5.78 13.49 -5.67
N LEU A 153 -6.99 13.99 -5.39
CA LEU A 153 -7.61 15.07 -6.16
C LEU A 153 -6.79 16.36 -6.08
N ILE A 154 -6.35 16.76 -4.89
CA ILE A 154 -5.49 17.93 -4.69
C ILE A 154 -4.20 17.77 -5.49
N GLY A 155 -3.53 16.62 -5.38
CA GLY A 155 -2.32 16.32 -6.14
C GLY A 155 -2.54 16.39 -7.67
N ALA A 156 -3.67 15.86 -8.15
CA ALA A 156 -4.04 15.90 -9.57
C ALA A 156 -4.30 17.34 -10.05
N LEU A 157 -4.98 18.17 -9.24
CA LEU A 157 -5.21 19.58 -9.55
C LEU A 157 -3.90 20.37 -9.60
N LEU A 158 -3.02 20.17 -8.63
CA LEU A 158 -1.70 20.81 -8.60
C LEU A 158 -0.86 20.38 -9.82
N GLY A 159 -0.79 19.08 -10.11
CA GLY A 159 -0.03 18.53 -11.23
C GLY A 159 -0.58 18.90 -12.61
N LYS A 160 -1.89 19.17 -12.73
CA LYS A 160 -2.50 19.54 -14.01
C LYS A 160 -2.51 21.05 -14.25
N TYR A 161 -2.75 21.86 -13.22
CA TYR A 161 -2.99 23.29 -13.38
C TYR A 161 -1.89 24.19 -12.83
N PHE A 162 -1.27 23.85 -11.70
CA PHE A 162 -0.30 24.72 -11.04
C PHE A 162 1.13 24.48 -11.53
N ILE A 163 1.61 23.24 -11.44
CA ILE A 163 3.01 22.90 -11.78
C ILE A 163 3.37 23.22 -13.24
N PRO A 164 2.51 22.90 -14.25
CA PRO A 164 2.81 23.23 -15.64
C PRO A 164 2.84 24.73 -15.94
N ARG A 165 2.19 25.57 -15.12
CA ARG A 165 2.22 27.03 -15.26
C ARG A 165 3.53 27.62 -14.79
N ILE A 166 4.19 27.00 -13.81
CA ILE A 166 5.44 27.50 -13.23
C ILE A 166 6.65 26.99 -14.02
N PHE A 167 6.70 25.68 -14.30
CA PHE A 167 7.87 25.04 -14.91
C PHE A 167 7.75 24.81 -16.41
N GLY A 168 6.58 25.09 -16.99
CA GLY A 168 6.28 24.80 -18.40
C GLY A 168 5.80 23.36 -18.64
N LYS A 169 4.95 23.19 -19.64
CA LYS A 169 4.29 21.90 -19.95
C LYS A 169 5.25 20.81 -20.39
N GLU A 170 6.24 21.15 -21.24
CA GLU A 170 7.22 20.19 -21.76
C GLU A 170 8.15 19.67 -20.66
N TRP A 171 8.62 20.57 -19.79
CA TRP A 171 9.45 20.19 -18.65
C TRP A 171 8.68 19.28 -17.70
N TRP A 172 7.44 19.63 -17.36
CA TRP A 172 6.62 18.81 -16.46
C TRP A 172 6.34 17.43 -17.04
N LYS A 173 6.00 17.34 -18.33
CA LYS A 173 5.74 16.06 -19.00
C LYS A 173 6.97 15.14 -18.97
N LYS A 174 8.17 15.72 -19.10
CA LYS A 174 9.45 14.99 -19.08
C LYS A 174 9.86 14.54 -17.67
N TYR A 175 9.70 15.40 -16.66
CA TYR A 175 10.28 15.18 -15.33
C TYR A 175 9.28 14.78 -14.23
N ARG A 176 7.96 14.77 -14.48
CA ARG A 176 6.94 14.42 -13.47
C ARG A 176 7.25 13.12 -12.72
N THR A 177 7.69 12.07 -13.42
CA THR A 177 7.96 10.77 -12.80
C THR A 177 9.17 10.83 -11.88
N VAL A 178 10.19 11.62 -12.25
CA VAL A 178 11.40 11.82 -11.43
C VAL A 178 11.06 12.61 -10.17
N VAL A 179 10.23 13.65 -10.27
CA VAL A 179 9.77 14.42 -9.10
C VAL A 179 8.99 13.54 -8.12
N VAL A 180 8.08 12.70 -8.63
CA VAL A 180 7.32 11.75 -7.80
C VAL A 180 8.25 10.72 -7.14
N ALA A 181 9.22 10.17 -7.88
CA ALA A 181 10.20 9.24 -7.34
C ALA A 181 11.06 9.90 -6.24
N GLY A 182 11.49 11.14 -6.45
CA GLY A 182 12.24 11.92 -5.47
C GLY A 182 11.43 12.21 -4.21
N PHE A 183 10.14 12.53 -4.35
CA PHE A 183 9.24 12.74 -3.21
C PHE A 183 9.07 11.45 -2.39
N ALA A 184 8.79 10.32 -3.04
CA ALA A 184 8.65 9.02 -2.36
C ALA A 184 9.95 8.60 -1.64
N PHE A 185 11.10 8.86 -2.27
CA PHE A 185 12.39 8.60 -1.64
C PHE A 185 12.65 9.51 -0.44
N GLY A 186 12.36 10.81 -0.57
CA GLY A 186 12.51 11.79 0.51
C GLY A 186 11.61 11.49 1.70
N GLU A 187 10.35 11.10 1.45
CA GLU A 187 9.41 10.65 2.48
C GLU A 187 10.02 9.51 3.31
N GLY A 188 10.58 8.49 2.65
CA GLY A 188 11.21 7.36 3.33
C GLY A 188 12.37 7.77 4.25
N ILE A 189 13.23 8.68 3.81
CA ILE A 189 14.35 9.19 4.63
C ILE A 189 13.82 9.99 5.82
N VAL A 190 12.90 10.92 5.59
CA VAL A 190 12.36 11.78 6.65
C VAL A 190 11.65 10.95 7.71
N VAL A 191 10.85 9.96 7.31
CA VAL A 191 10.19 9.04 8.24
C VAL A 191 11.22 8.24 9.04
N GLY A 192 12.25 7.69 8.39
CA GLY A 192 13.30 6.94 9.06
C GLY A 192 14.05 7.79 10.10
N VAL A 193 14.45 9.01 9.73
CA VAL A 193 15.14 9.94 10.63
C VAL A 193 14.22 10.37 11.78
N ALA A 194 12.95 10.67 11.51
CA ALA A 194 11.99 11.05 12.54
C ALA A 194 11.75 9.92 13.55
N ILE A 195 11.70 8.66 13.11
CA ILE A 195 11.60 7.49 13.99
C ILE A 195 12.85 7.38 14.87
N LEU A 196 14.05 7.54 14.30
CA LEU A 196 15.30 7.51 15.07
C LEU A 196 15.35 8.62 16.12
N ILE A 197 15.01 9.86 15.76
CA ILE A 197 14.96 10.98 16.70
C ILE A 197 13.95 10.71 17.81
N THR A 198 12.76 10.21 17.46
CA THR A 198 11.71 9.88 18.44
C THR A 198 12.17 8.78 19.38
N LEU A 199 12.89 7.78 18.87
CA LEU A 199 13.41 6.67 19.66
C LEU A 199 14.48 7.14 20.64
N ILE A 200 15.42 7.98 20.20
CA ILE A 200 16.44 8.60 21.05
C ILE A 200 15.79 9.49 22.12
N ALA A 201 14.84 10.33 21.72
CA ALA A 201 14.14 11.21 22.66
C ALA A 201 13.39 10.41 23.72
N LYS A 202 12.69 9.33 23.35
CA LYS A 202 11.96 8.50 24.32
C LYS A 202 12.89 7.62 25.17
N SER A 203 14.00 7.12 24.63
CA SER A 203 14.93 6.28 25.40
C SER A 203 15.62 7.04 26.53
N VAL A 204 15.93 8.33 26.31
CA VAL A 204 16.49 9.22 27.34
C VAL A 204 15.53 9.39 28.52
N TRP A 205 14.23 9.49 28.26
CA TRP A 205 13.21 9.69 29.29
C TRP A 205 12.86 8.42 30.08
N THR A 206 13.13 7.23 29.51
CA THR A 206 12.90 5.94 30.16
C THR A 206 14.11 5.41 30.94
N MET A 207 15.25 6.10 30.92
CA MET A 207 16.38 5.70 31.78
C MET A 207 16.03 6.00 33.25
N PRO A 208 16.10 5.01 34.16
CA PRO A 208 15.68 5.16 35.55
C PRO A 208 16.75 5.85 36.43
N TYR A 209 17.47 6.83 35.90
CA TYR A 209 18.40 7.70 36.62
C TYR A 209 18.56 9.04 35.93
#